data_AF-A0A7Y3T630-F1
#
_entry.id   AF-A0A7Y3T630-F1
#
_cell.length_a   1.000
_cell.length_b   1.000
_cell.length_c   1.000
_cell.angle_alpha   90.00
_cell.angle_beta   90.00
_cell.angle_gamma   90.00
#
_symmetry.space_group_name_H-M   'P 1'
#
loop_
_entity.id
_entity.type
_entity.pdbx_description
1 polymer ?
#
loop_
_entity_poly.entity_id
_entity_poly.type
_entity_poly.pdbx_seq_one_letter_code
_entity_poly.pdbx_strand_id
1 'polypeptide(L)'
;MEDVENLRNRPPNDIDVVTFFKLPDGMTQQELFDSSIVFSDNNYIKNTFLVDGYFMPLSDSLEDWHVQQISYWYSMWSHTREQNWKGFIRVDLAPEQDVAAREIVEHMQQAEAGI
;
A
#
# COMPACT_ATOMS: atom_id res chain seq x y z
N MET A 1 -20.25 5.89 -3.32
CA MET A 1 -19.31 4.78 -3.60
C MET A 1 -20.12 3.71 -4.31
N GLU A 2 -19.66 3.25 -5.48
CA GLU A 2 -20.36 2.26 -6.30
C GLU A 2 -19.91 0.85 -5.89
N ASP A 3 -20.85 -0.09 -5.76
CA ASP A 3 -20.55 -1.49 -5.51
C ASP A 3 -20.16 -2.19 -6.81
N VAL A 4 -18.98 -1.83 -7.31
CA VAL A 4 -18.50 -2.21 -8.64
C VAL A 4 -18.35 -3.73 -8.81
N GLU A 5 -18.02 -4.44 -7.73
CA GLU A 5 -17.80 -5.88 -7.76
C GLU A 5 -19.11 -6.64 -7.99
N ASN A 6 -20.18 -6.26 -7.27
CA ASN A 6 -21.51 -6.83 -7.50
C ASN A 6 -22.09 -6.39 -8.85
N LEU A 7 -21.89 -5.13 -9.25
CA LEU A 7 -22.42 -4.61 -10.52
C LEU A 7 -21.74 -5.22 -11.75
N ARG A 8 -20.45 -5.55 -11.65
CA ARG A 8 -19.66 -6.10 -12.77
C ARG A 8 -19.41 -7.59 -12.67
N ASN A 9 -19.93 -8.24 -11.63
CA ASN A 9 -19.80 -9.67 -11.38
C ASN A 9 -18.34 -10.16 -11.54
N ARG A 10 -17.41 -9.39 -10.95
CA ARG A 10 -15.99 -9.72 -10.92
C ARG A 10 -15.54 -9.88 -9.45
N PRO A 11 -14.49 -10.67 -9.18
CA PRO A 11 -14.03 -10.89 -7.81
C PRO A 11 -13.29 -9.66 -7.26
N PRO A 12 -13.45 -9.34 -5.96
CA PRO A 12 -12.69 -8.26 -5.31
C PRO A 12 -11.20 -8.64 -5.31
N ASN A 13 -10.38 -7.91 -6.07
CA ASN A 13 -8.91 -8.13 -6.22
C ASN A 13 -8.25 -7.00 -7.05
N ASP A 14 -8.77 -5.77 -7.01
CA ASP A 14 -8.38 -4.66 -7.93
C ASP A 14 -8.00 -3.39 -7.16
N ILE A 15 -7.86 -3.48 -5.84
CA ILE A 15 -7.53 -2.32 -5.01
C ILE A 15 -6.02 -2.08 -5.03
N ASP A 16 -5.63 -0.90 -5.50
CA ASP A 16 -4.28 -0.36 -5.34
C ASP A 16 -4.12 0.25 -3.94
N VAL A 17 -3.11 -0.20 -3.19
CA VAL A 17 -2.74 0.35 -1.88
C VAL A 17 -1.42 1.11 -2.02
N VAL A 18 -1.49 2.44 -1.94
CA VAL A 18 -0.33 3.33 -2.03
C VAL A 18 0.06 3.80 -0.64
N THR A 19 1.24 3.40 -0.18
CA THR A 19 1.77 3.71 1.14
C THR A 19 2.85 4.78 1.03
N PHE A 20 2.57 5.97 1.56
CA PHE A 20 3.58 7.02 1.75
C PHE A 20 4.13 6.93 3.18
N PHE A 21 5.44 6.76 3.32
CA PHE A 21 6.05 6.51 4.63
C PHE A 21 7.43 7.17 4.74
N LYS A 22 7.87 7.49 5.95
CA LYS A 22 9.26 7.92 6.19
C LYS A 22 10.13 6.71 6.49
N LEU A 23 11.38 6.76 6.07
CA LEU A 23 12.36 5.75 6.48
C LEU A 23 12.60 5.84 7.99
N PRO A 24 12.77 4.70 8.68
CA PRO A 24 13.24 4.70 10.06
C PRO A 24 14.62 5.36 10.20
N ASP A 25 14.87 6.00 11.35
CA ASP A 25 16.15 6.63 11.63
C ASP A 25 17.30 5.63 11.52
N GLY A 26 18.33 5.97 10.75
CA GLY A 26 19.52 5.14 10.57
C GLY A 26 19.35 3.94 9.64
N MET A 27 18.21 3.82 8.94
CA MET A 27 17.95 2.78 7.96
C MET A 27 17.89 3.36 6.55
N THR A 28 18.61 2.74 5.61
CA THR A 28 18.51 3.06 4.18
C THR A 28 17.27 2.43 3.56
N GLN A 29 16.82 2.98 2.43
CA GLN A 29 15.71 2.37 1.67
C GLN A 29 16.01 0.92 1.28
N GLN A 30 17.24 0.64 0.86
CA GLN A 30 17.63 -0.72 0.48
C GLN A 30 17.50 -1.70 1.66
N GLU A 31 18.02 -1.33 2.83
CA GLU A 31 17.90 -2.15 4.04
C GLU A 31 16.46 -2.41 4.44
N LEU A 32 15.57 -1.42 4.30
CA LEU A 32 14.14 -1.62 4.53
C LEU A 32 13.53 -2.59 3.52
N PHE A 33 13.84 -2.43 2.23
CA PHE A 33 13.29 -3.27 1.16
C PHE A 33 13.78 -4.72 1.25
N ASP A 34 15.00 -4.92 1.76
CA ASP A 34 15.57 -6.25 2.01
C ASP A 34 15.04 -6.89 3.31
N SER A 35 14.41 -6.12 4.20
CA SER A 35 13.92 -6.61 5.50
C SER A 35 12.66 -7.48 5.41
N SER A 36 11.91 -7.40 4.30
CA SER A 36 10.67 -8.16 4.13
C SER A 36 10.34 -8.32 2.64
N ILE A 37 9.84 -9.51 2.28
CA ILE A 37 9.35 -9.82 0.93
C ILE A 37 8.20 -8.89 0.50
N VAL A 38 7.47 -8.32 1.46
CA VAL A 38 6.37 -7.37 1.21
C VAL A 38 6.83 -6.13 0.44
N PHE A 39 8.06 -5.66 0.65
CA PHE A 39 8.55 -4.46 -0.06
C PHE A 39 9.07 -4.76 -1.48
N SER A 40 9.37 -6.02 -1.78
CA SER A 40 10.09 -6.41 -3.00
C SER A 40 9.29 -7.30 -3.96
N ASP A 41 8.23 -7.98 -3.51
CA ASP A 41 7.42 -8.87 -4.35
C ASP A 41 5.93 -8.50 -4.32
N ASN A 42 5.47 -7.80 -5.36
CA ASN A 42 4.07 -7.45 -5.50
C ASN A 42 3.16 -8.68 -5.76
N ASN A 43 3.68 -9.78 -6.34
CA ASN A 43 2.89 -11.01 -6.47
C ASN A 43 2.63 -11.64 -5.10
N TYR A 44 3.61 -11.57 -4.19
CA TYR A 44 3.41 -12.01 -2.80
C TYR A 44 2.29 -11.19 -2.14
N ILE A 45 2.31 -9.86 -2.26
CA ILE A 45 1.26 -8.99 -1.73
C ILE A 45 -0.10 -9.35 -2.35
N LYS A 46 -0.15 -9.52 -3.67
CA LYS A 46 -1.38 -9.82 -4.40
C LYS A 46 -2.03 -11.12 -3.93
N ASN A 47 -1.23 -12.16 -3.77
CA ASN A 47 -1.74 -13.47 -3.37
C ASN A 47 -2.07 -13.56 -1.87
N THR A 48 -1.36 -12.81 -1.04
CA THR A 48 -1.53 -12.84 0.43
C THR A 48 -2.62 -11.89 0.91
N PHE A 49 -2.66 -10.67 0.38
CA PHE A 49 -3.51 -9.58 0.84
C PHE A 49 -4.58 -9.16 -0.18
N LEU A 50 -4.62 -9.76 -1.37
CA LEU A 50 -5.65 -9.50 -2.39
C LEU A 50 -5.64 -8.05 -2.94
N VAL A 51 -4.51 -7.37 -2.84
CA VAL A 51 -4.30 -5.96 -3.26
C VAL A 51 -3.01 -5.80 -4.05
N ASP A 52 -2.90 -4.71 -4.82
CA ASP A 52 -1.65 -4.29 -5.45
C ASP A 52 -0.94 -3.25 -4.56
N GLY A 53 0.23 -3.59 -4.03
CA GLY A 53 0.96 -2.74 -3.08
C GLY A 53 2.01 -1.83 -3.76
N TYR A 54 1.98 -0.54 -3.43
CA TYR A 54 2.91 0.48 -3.92
C TYR A 54 3.51 1.26 -2.74
N PHE A 55 4.84 1.30 -2.65
CA PHE A 55 5.56 1.93 -1.55
C PHE A 55 6.28 3.19 -2.02
N MET A 56 5.96 4.32 -1.41
CA MET A 56 6.47 5.65 -1.75
C MET A 56 7.23 6.23 -0.54
N PRO A 57 8.54 5.94 -0.41
CA PRO A 57 9.34 6.52 0.65
C PRO A 57 9.38 8.04 0.52
N LEU A 58 9.14 8.73 1.64
CA LEU A 58 9.28 10.16 1.81
C LEU A 58 10.66 10.40 2.40
N SER A 59 11.55 10.99 1.63
CA SER A 59 12.84 11.47 2.12
C SER A 59 12.74 12.94 2.56
N ASP A 60 13.79 13.46 3.17
CA ASP A 60 13.88 14.89 3.53
C ASP A 60 13.92 15.82 2.30
N SER A 61 14.21 15.28 1.12
CA SER A 61 14.31 16.02 -0.14
C SER A 61 13.36 15.46 -1.19
N LEU A 62 12.37 16.26 -1.59
CA LEU A 62 11.50 15.92 -2.72
C LEU A 62 12.28 15.99 -4.03
N GLU A 63 12.48 14.84 -4.65
CA GLU A 63 12.99 14.69 -6.02
C GLU A 63 11.86 14.66 -7.06
N ASP A 64 12.20 14.88 -8.34
CA ASP A 64 11.26 14.92 -9.48
C ASP A 64 10.34 13.70 -9.55
N TRP A 65 10.85 12.51 -9.23
CA TRP A 65 10.07 11.29 -9.26
C TRP A 65 8.94 11.30 -8.22
N HIS A 66 9.13 11.93 -7.05
CA HIS A 66 8.07 12.06 -6.05
C HIS A 66 6.92 12.91 -6.60
N VAL A 67 7.25 14.03 -7.26
CA VAL A 67 6.24 14.91 -7.87
C VAL A 67 5.47 14.15 -8.96
N GLN A 68 6.17 13.35 -9.77
CA GLN A 68 5.55 12.52 -10.80
C GLN A 68 4.60 11.48 -10.19
N GLN A 69 5.03 10.75 -9.17
CA GLN A 69 4.22 9.72 -8.52
C GLN A 69 3.01 10.31 -7.82
N ILE A 70 3.19 11.39 -7.05
CA ILE A 70 2.09 12.07 -6.36
C ILE A 70 1.07 12.61 -7.38
N SER A 71 1.56 13.23 -8.47
CA SER A 71 0.68 13.74 -9.53
C SER A 71 -0.07 12.62 -10.24
N TYR A 72 0.60 11.49 -10.50
CA TYR A 72 -0.02 10.31 -11.11
C TYR A 72 -1.16 9.78 -10.24
N TRP A 73 -0.89 9.46 -8.98
CA TRP A 73 -1.91 8.93 -8.07
C TRP A 73 -3.04 9.93 -7.87
N TYR A 74 -2.74 11.21 -7.68
CA TYR A 74 -3.77 12.25 -7.61
C TYR A 74 -4.65 12.30 -8.87
N SER A 75 -4.06 12.11 -10.07
CA SER A 75 -4.80 12.12 -11.34
C SER A 75 -5.75 10.93 -11.54
N MET A 76 -5.61 9.87 -10.75
CA MET A 76 -6.54 8.73 -10.78
C MET A 76 -7.90 9.07 -10.17
N TRP A 77 -8.02 10.22 -9.50
CA TRP A 77 -9.30 10.78 -9.09
C TRP A 77 -10.15 11.05 -10.34
N SER A 78 -11.25 10.31 -10.47
CA SER A 78 -12.14 10.47 -11.61
C SER A 78 -13.58 10.26 -11.19
N HIS A 79 -14.49 10.76 -12.00
CA HIS A 79 -15.89 10.46 -11.86
C HIS A 79 -16.41 9.89 -13.18
N THR A 80 -17.41 9.02 -13.10
CA THR A 80 -18.16 8.63 -14.30
C THR A 80 -18.98 9.83 -14.80
N ARG A 81 -19.53 9.74 -16.01
CA ARG A 81 -20.48 10.73 -16.53
C ARG A 81 -21.72 10.88 -15.64
N GLU A 82 -22.02 9.85 -14.85
CA GLU A 82 -23.12 9.77 -13.89
C GLU A 82 -22.71 10.26 -12.49
N GLN A 83 -21.53 10.87 -12.33
CA GLN A 83 -21.00 11.38 -11.06
C GLN A 83 -20.70 10.28 -10.01
N ASN A 84 -20.49 9.02 -10.44
CA ASN A 84 -19.94 8.00 -9.53
C ASN A 84 -18.44 8.25 -9.37
N TRP A 85 -18.02 8.50 -8.13
CA TRP A 85 -16.63 8.79 -7.81
C TRP A 85 -15.80 7.52 -7.73
N LYS A 86 -14.71 7.48 -8.49
CA LYS A 86 -13.53 6.68 -8.22
C LYS A 86 -12.57 7.57 -7.45
N GLY A 87 -12.34 7.24 -6.19
CA GLY A 87 -11.53 8.06 -5.30
C GLY A 87 -10.73 7.21 -4.34
N PHE A 88 -9.89 7.89 -3.56
CA PHE A 88 -9.08 7.26 -2.53
C PHE A 88 -9.81 7.26 -1.19
N ILE A 89 -9.63 6.18 -0.44
CA ILE A 89 -9.89 6.17 0.99
C ILE A 89 -8.55 6.36 1.66
N ARG A 90 -8.42 7.45 2.44
CA ARG A 90 -7.29 7.61 3.34
C ARG A 90 -7.55 6.75 4.58
N VAL A 91 -6.65 5.82 4.85
CA VAL A 91 -6.64 5.06 6.09
C VAL A 91 -5.60 5.72 6.99
N ASP A 92 -6.05 6.31 8.10
CA ASP A 92 -5.12 6.82 9.11
C ASP A 92 -4.51 5.64 9.87
N LEU A 93 -3.19 5.69 10.07
CA LEU A 93 -2.52 4.77 10.98
C LEU A 93 -2.95 5.13 12.40
N ALA A 94 -3.27 4.10 13.19
CA ALA A 94 -3.70 4.23 14.58
C ALA A 94 -2.53 3.80 15.50
N PRO A 95 -1.72 4.75 16.03
CA PRO A 95 -0.52 4.41 16.81
C PRO A 95 -0.82 3.56 18.04
N GLU A 96 -2.02 3.66 18.60
CA GLU A 96 -2.50 2.83 19.70
C GLU A 96 -2.61 1.34 19.34
N GLN A 97 -2.59 1.00 18.04
CA GLN A 97 -2.63 -0.36 17.54
C GLN A 97 -1.25 -0.92 17.17
N ASP A 98 -0.17 -0.14 17.33
CA ASP A 98 1.19 -0.56 16.93
C ASP A 98 1.63 -1.86 17.61
N VAL A 99 1.23 -2.09 18.86
CA VAL A 99 1.53 -3.34 19.58
C VAL A 99 0.90 -4.53 18.89
N ALA A 100 -0.39 -4.45 18.56
CA ALA A 100 -1.10 -5.52 17.88
C ALA A 100 -0.60 -5.70 16.44
N ALA A 101 -0.30 -4.61 15.74
CA ALA A 101 0.29 -4.65 14.40
C ALA A 101 1.64 -5.37 14.41
N ARG A 102 2.49 -5.11 15.41
CA ARG A 102 3.78 -5.78 15.58
C ARG A 102 3.62 -7.28 15.80
N GLU A 103 2.69 -7.70 16.65
CA GLU A 103 2.41 -9.13 16.87
C GLU A 103 2.02 -9.85 15.57
N ILE A 104 1.19 -9.20 14.73
CA ILE A 104 0.80 -9.73 13.42
C ILE A 104 2.03 -9.90 12.51
N VAL A 105 2.90 -8.88 12.45
CA VAL A 105 4.12 -8.92 11.63
C VAL A 105 5.07 -10.02 12.11
N GLU A 106 5.30 -10.13 13.41
CA GLU A 106 6.15 -11.18 14.00
C GLU A 106 5.61 -12.58 13.68
N HIS A 107 4.29 -12.77 13.74
CA HIS A 107 3.65 -14.03 13.34
C HIS A 107 3.82 -14.34 11.84
N MET A 108 3.71 -13.34 10.97
CA MET A 108 3.94 -13.50 9.52
C MET A 108 5.39 -13.89 9.22
N GLN A 109 6.35 -13.23 9.88
CA GLN A 109 7.78 -13.53 9.72
C GLN A 109 8.13 -14.96 10.17
N GLN A 110 7.50 -15.46 11.24
CA GLN A 110 7.66 -16.85 11.69
C GLN A 110 7.13 -17.85 10.64
N ALA A 111 5.95 -17.57 10.08
CA ALA A 111 5.35 -18.39 9.03
C ALA A 111 6.21 -18.41 7.75
N GLU A 112 6.81 -17.28 7.39
CA GLU A 112 7.75 -17.17 6.26
C GLU A 112 9.08 -17.92 6.50
N ALA A 113 9.55 -17.95 7.76
CA ALA A 113 10.77 -18.65 8.15
C ALA A 113 10.60 -20.19 8.25
N GLY A 114 9.38 -20.72 8.11
CA GLY A 114 9.10 -22.15 8.14
C GLY A 114 9.29 -22.82 9.51
N ILE A 115 9.11 -22.06 10.61
CA ILE A 115 9.15 -22.55 12.00
C ILE A 115 7.73 -22.74 12.53
#